data_AF-A0A0K1EQ48-F1
#
_entry.id   AF-A0A0K1EQ48-F1
#
_cell.length_a   1.000
_cell.length_b   1.000
_cell.length_c   1.000
_cell.angle_alpha   90.00
_cell.angle_beta   90.00
_cell.angle_gamma   90.00
#
_symmetry.space_group_name_H-M   'P 1'
#
loop_
_entity.id
_entity.type
_entity.pdbx_description
1 polymer ?
#
loop_
_entity_poly.entity_id
_entity_poly.type
_entity_poly.pdbx_seq_one_letter_code
_entity_poly.pdbx_strand_id
1 'polypeptide(L)' 'MSSRRTVLAQALELPCEERADMARSLLRSLDEPADKADVEDAWLDEVGRRLQSVEQGTATTDSWEAVRQRVHARLRASD' A
#
# COMPACT_ATOMS: atom_id res chain seq x y z
N MET A 1 15.53 -28.39 -15.81
CA MET A 1 14.06 -28.44 -15.58
C MET A 1 13.77 -28.58 -14.10
N SER A 2 13.44 -27.46 -13.44
CA SER A 2 12.63 -27.29 -12.20
C SER A 2 13.05 -26.01 -11.46
N SER A 3 13.30 -24.93 -12.20
CA SER A 3 13.97 -23.74 -11.65
C SER A 3 13.13 -23.03 -10.58
N ARG A 4 11.83 -22.80 -10.82
CA ARG A 4 10.95 -22.09 -9.87
C ARG A 4 10.62 -22.91 -8.62
N ARG A 5 10.30 -24.20 -8.77
CA ARG A 5 9.84 -25.04 -7.65
C ARG A 5 10.98 -25.37 -6.68
N THR A 6 12.19 -25.56 -7.19
CA THR A 6 13.39 -25.76 -6.37
C THR A 6 13.75 -24.49 -5.60
N VAL A 7 13.74 -23.32 -6.24
CA VAL A 7 13.99 -22.04 -5.57
C VAL A 7 12.95 -21.76 -4.49
N LEU A 8 11.67 -22.02 -4.76
CA LEU A 8 10.61 -21.87 -3.75
C LEU A 8 10.82 -22.82 -2.57
N ALA A 9 11.15 -24.09 -2.81
CA ALA A 9 11.43 -25.04 -1.74
C ALA A 9 12.59 -24.56 -0.86
N GLN A 10 13.69 -24.10 -1.46
CA GLN A 10 14.84 -23.56 -0.72
C GLN A 10 14.50 -22.31 0.08
N ALA A 11 13.70 -21.40 -0.48
CA ALA A 11 13.25 -20.20 0.22
C ALA A 11 12.38 -20.54 1.44
N LEU A 12 11.53 -21.58 1.34
CA LEU A 12 10.66 -21.99 2.44
C LEU A 12 11.42 -22.62 3.62
N GLU A 13 12.62 -23.16 3.40
CA GLU A 13 13.50 -23.69 4.47
C GLU A 13 14.20 -22.58 5.29
N LEU A 14 14.22 -21.33 4.80
CA LEU A 14 14.85 -20.22 5.52
C LEU A 14 14.07 -19.84 6.79
N PRO A 15 14.72 -19.24 7.81
CA PRO A 15 14.04 -18.62 8.94
C PRO A 15 13.00 -17.58 8.51
N CYS A 16 11.99 -17.35 9.35
CA CYS A 16 10.86 -16.47 9.03
C CYS A 16 11.30 -15.07 8.58
N GLU A 17 12.29 -14.49 9.26
CA GLU A 17 12.83 -13.17 8.97
C GLU A 17 13.53 -13.11 7.60
N GLU A 18 14.39 -14.08 7.30
CA GLU A 18 15.08 -14.18 6.01
C GLU A 18 14.10 -14.39 4.85
N ARG A 19 13.01 -15.15 5.07
CA ARG A 19 11.93 -15.27 4.09
C ARG A 19 11.22 -13.95 3.84
N ALA A 20 10.95 -13.18 4.90
CA ALA A 20 10.29 -11.88 4.78
C ALA A 20 11.16 -10.88 3.99
N ASP A 21 12.46 -10.87 4.24
CA ASP A 21 13.40 -10.01 3.51
C ASP A 21 13.58 -10.43 2.05
N MET A 22 13.63 -11.74 1.77
CA MET A 22 13.64 -12.25 0.40
C MET A 22 12.34 -11.89 -0.34
N ALA A 23 11.17 -12.07 0.29
CA ALA A 23 9.89 -11.70 -0.28
C ALA A 23 9.83 -10.18 -0.59
N ARG A 24 10.28 -9.33 0.34
CA ARG A 24 10.38 -7.89 0.12
C ARG A 24 11.28 -7.55 -1.07
N SER A 25 12.44 -8.20 -1.18
CA SER A 25 13.39 -7.97 -2.27
C SER A 25 12.81 -8.37 -3.62
N LEU A 26 12.11 -9.50 -3.69
CA LEU A 26 11.43 -9.96 -4.88
C LEU A 26 10.28 -9.02 -5.27
N LEU A 27 9.45 -8.59 -4.32
CA LEU A 27 8.38 -7.61 -4.56
C LEU A 27 8.95 -6.31 -5.14
N ARG A 28 10.03 -5.76 -4.55
CA ARG A 28 10.70 -4.57 -5.07
C ARG A 28 11.28 -4.77 -6.48
N SER A 29 11.69 -5.97 -6.84
CA SER A 29 12.15 -6.26 -8.21
C SER A 29 11.02 -6.28 -9.24
N LEU A 30 9.77 -6.50 -8.78
CA LEU A 30 8.57 -6.42 -9.60
C LEU A 30 8.05 -4.98 -9.71
N ASP A 31 8.51 -4.07 -8.86
CA ASP A 31 8.35 -2.63 -9.02
C ASP A 31 9.26 -2.12 -10.17
N GLU A 32 9.19 -2.77 -11.34
CA GLU A 32 9.61 -2.19 -12.61
C GLU A 32 9.00 -0.79 -12.71
N PRO A 33 9.68 0.16 -13.38
CA PRO A 33 9.07 1.44 -13.70
C PRO A 33 7.96 1.19 -14.74
N ALA A 34 6.85 0.56 -14.36
CA ALA A 34 5.56 0.91 -14.94
C ALA A 34 5.49 2.42 -14.76
N ASP A 35 5.44 3.16 -15.88
CA ASP A 35 5.75 4.58 -15.99
C ASP A 35 5.42 5.32 -14.70
N LYS A 36 6.42 5.41 -13.80
CA LYS A 36 6.19 5.98 -12.46
C LYS A 36 5.73 7.42 -12.60
N ALA A 37 6.15 8.07 -13.69
CA ALA A 37 5.61 9.32 -14.18
C ALA A 37 4.08 9.27 -14.35
N ASP A 38 3.52 8.31 -15.09
CA ASP A 38 2.07 8.22 -15.31
C ASP A 38 1.27 8.00 -14.02
N VAL A 39 1.81 7.20 -13.08
CA VAL A 39 1.17 6.97 -11.77
C VAL A 39 1.28 8.20 -10.86
N GLU A 40 2.44 8.84 -10.82
CA GLU A 40 2.67 10.06 -10.04
C GLU A 40 1.83 11.22 -10.59
N ASP A 41 1.78 11.39 -11.91
CA ASP A 41 0.98 12.42 -12.58
C ASP A 41 -0.51 12.20 -12.35
N ALA A 42 -1.01 10.96 -12.53
CA ALA A 42 -2.41 10.62 -12.22
C ALA A 42 -2.75 10.84 -10.74
N TRP A 43 -1.79 10.62 -9.83
CA TRP A 43 -1.98 10.89 -8.41
C TRP A 43 -2.01 12.39 -8.10
N LEU A 44 -1.14 13.18 -8.73
CA LEU A 44 -1.13 14.64 -8.61
C LEU A 44 -2.45 15.25 -9.11
N ASP A 45 -2.94 14.78 -10.25
CA ASP A 45 -4.24 15.19 -10.80
C ASP A 45 -5.38 14.89 -9.82
N GLU A 46 -5.40 13.69 -9.22
CA GLU A 46 -6.41 13.31 -8.24
C GLU A 46 -6.34 14.14 -6.95
N VAL A 47 -5.14 14.44 -6.46
CA VAL A 47 -4.94 15.32 -5.29
C VAL A 47 -5.48 16.72 -5.59
N GLY A 48 -5.15 17.26 -6.77
CA GLY A 48 -5.65 18.56 -7.22
C GLY A 48 -7.19 18.59 -7.29
N ARG A 49 -7.80 17.56 -7.87
CA ARG A 49 -9.26 17.42 -7.95
C ARG A 49 -9.91 17.36 -6.56
N ARG A 50 -9.33 16.60 -5.61
CA ARG A 50 -9.86 16.51 -4.24
C ARG A 50 -9.73 17.82 -3.47
N LEU A 51 -8.61 18.51 -3.61
CA LEU A 51 -8.41 19.82 -2.99
C LEU A 51 -9.47 20.81 -3.49
N GLN A 52 -9.66 20.89 -4.81
CA GLN A 52 -10.68 21.75 -5.40
C GLN A 52 -12.09 21.42 -4.92
N SER A 53 -12.43 20.13 -4.78
CA SER A 53 -13.74 19.72 -4.26
C SER A 53 -13.96 20.15 -2.80
N VAL A 54 -12.90 20.16 -1.98
CA VAL A 54 -12.94 20.68 -0.61
C VAL A 54 -13.10 22.20 -0.60
N GLU A 55 -12.31 22.93 -1.40
CA GLU A 55 -12.36 24.39 -1.51
C GLU A 55 -13.74 24.89 -2.00
N GLN A 56 -14.36 24.15 -2.92
CA GLN A 56 -15.70 24.45 -3.44
C GLN A 56 -16.82 23.97 -2.51
N GLY A 57 -16.52 23.27 -1.41
CA GLY A 57 -17.51 22.72 -0.50
C GLY A 57 -18.38 21.60 -1.09
N THR A 58 -17.93 20.98 -2.19
CA THR A 58 -18.64 19.85 -2.83
C THR A 58 -18.22 18.50 -2.26
N ALA A 59 -17.08 18.45 -1.57
CA ALA A 59 -16.60 17.25 -0.90
C ALA A 59 -17.46 16.92 0.32
N THR A 60 -17.85 15.66 0.47
CA THR A 60 -18.40 15.16 1.74
C THR A 60 -17.23 14.95 2.71
N THR A 61 -17.28 15.61 3.86
CA THR A 61 -16.24 15.53 4.89
C THR A 61 -16.83 15.09 6.24
N ASP A 62 -16.05 14.31 6.99
CA ASP A 62 -16.34 14.01 8.39
C ASP A 62 -15.57 14.99 9.28
N SER A 63 -16.10 15.29 10.47
CA SER A 63 -15.31 16.01 11.49
C SER A 63 -14.14 15.15 11.96
N TRP A 64 -13.02 15.81 12.28
CA TRP A 64 -11.84 15.11 12.81
C TRP A 64 -12.16 14.29 14.06
N GLU A 65 -13.02 14.81 14.94
CA GLU A 65 -13.46 14.10 16.14
C GLU A 65 -14.16 12.77 15.81
N ALA A 66 -15.10 12.79 14.85
CA ALA A 66 -15.83 11.59 14.44
C ALA A 66 -14.89 10.54 13.81
N VAL A 67 -13.95 10.99 12.97
CA VAL A 67 -12.92 10.11 12.38
C VAL A 67 -12.06 9.48 13.47
N ARG A 68 -11.55 10.30 14.40
CA ARG A 68 -10.69 9.85 15.50
C ARG A 68 -11.39 8.82 16.39
N GLN A 69 -12.63 9.07 16.78
CA GLN A 69 -13.43 8.12 17.58
C GLN A 69 -13.58 6.77 16.86
N ARG A 70 -13.91 6.79 15.56
CA ARG A 70 -14.05 5.59 14.73
C ARG A 70 -12.75 4.79 14.60
N VAL A 71 -11.61 5.48 14.44
CA VAL A 71 -10.29 4.83 14.40
C VAL A 71 -9.97 4.15 15.74
N HIS A 72 -10.17 4.84 16.87
CA HIS A 72 -9.94 4.24 18.19
C HIS A 72 -10.84 3.05 18.47
N ALA A 73 -12.12 3.11 18.07
CA ALA A 73 -13.05 1.99 18.22
C ALA A 73 -12.59 0.75 17.44
N ARG A 74 -12.10 0.92 16.19
CA ARG A 74 -11.58 -0.18 15.37
C ARG A 74 -10.33 -0.81 15.97
N LEU A 75 -9.39 0.00 16.45
CA LEU A 75 -8.16 -0.52 17.05
C LEU A 75 -8.45 -1.36 18.29
N ARG A 76 -9.41 -0.94 19.15
CA ARG A 76 -9.83 -1.69 20.34
C ARG A 76 -10.60 -2.97 20.03
N ALA A 77 -11.19 -3.08 18.85
CA ALA A 77 -11.93 -4.27 18.42
C ALA A 77 -11.03 -5.32 17.75
N SER A 78 -9.78 -4.95 17.47
CA SER A 78 -8.75 -5.84 16.91
C SER A 78 -7.85 -6.45 17.99
N ASP A 79 -8.08 -6.11 19.27
CA ASP A 79 -7.48 -6.71 20.47
C ASP A 79 -8.41 -7.79 21.04
#